data_AF-A0A9E2PJA0-F1
#
_entry.id   AF-A0A9E2PJA0-F1
#
_cell.length_a   1.000
_cell.length_b   1.000
_cell.length_c   1.000
_cell.angle_alpha   90.00
_cell.angle_beta   90.00
_cell.angle_gamma   90.00
#
_symmetry.space_group_name_H-M   'P 1'
#
loop_
_entity.id
_entity.type
_entity.pdbx_description
1 polymer ?
#
loop_
_entity_poly.entity_id
_entity_poly.type
_entity_poly.pdbx_seq_one_letter_code
_entity_poly.pdbx_strand_id
1 'polypeptide(L)'
;KIKDLIARGFTYQVNYTFKLKFSFSGPPAALYSNLRSNQSVSYSAFIKVNHKKGPGPFYILSFSPELFFRKKGDKICVRPMKGTADRGRDLKEDSEIAGQLKNCPKNRSENVMIVDLLRSDLGRISATGSVKVPRLFNVEKYETLFQMTSDIESRLKGRGPAFDIFSRIFPSGSVTGAPKIRTMEIIRQLEREPRNVYTGSIGFFSPKESATFNVAIRTLLIDSRRKTAEMGVGSGIVYDSDPEREFAECRLKANFLIKKPEKFQLIETMLWQSRPYPSFCNGYVLINEHLQRLKNSAEYFGFVYKRENILAALAAMAGRFKRSAYRVRLLLFKDGGIKLEPSLFQSRRDTELKAYLSAKRTQAQEPFLYHKTTCRKIYDEEYKRCRRLGFYEAIFANEKGEITEGAISNVFIRKNGGLYTPPVRCGLLDGVYRRYMLYSGRFPIKEKVLFKEDLINAGEIYLTNSVRGLVKVRLEAKNH
;
A
#
# COMPACT_ATOMS: atom_id res chain seq x y z
N LYS A 1 -0.39 -6.58 33.51
CA LYS A 1 -0.90 -5.27 33.97
C LYS A 1 -2.25 -4.89 33.35
N ILE A 2 -2.31 -4.46 32.07
CA ILE A 2 -3.60 -4.06 31.47
C ILE A 2 -4.61 -5.20 31.45
N LYS A 3 -4.19 -6.40 31.03
CA LYS A 3 -5.04 -7.60 31.06
C LYS A 3 -5.59 -7.89 32.46
N ASP A 4 -4.79 -7.74 33.50
CA ASP A 4 -5.22 -7.93 34.90
C ASP A 4 -6.27 -6.88 35.32
N LEU A 5 -6.12 -5.63 34.87
CA LEU A 5 -7.12 -4.58 35.12
C LEU A 5 -8.44 -4.88 34.41
N ILE A 6 -8.38 -5.45 33.19
CA ILE A 6 -9.56 -5.89 32.45
C ILE A 6 -10.23 -7.08 33.14
N ALA A 7 -9.45 -8.08 33.54
CA ALA A 7 -9.93 -9.27 34.24
C ALA A 7 -10.64 -8.92 35.56
N ARG A 8 -10.18 -7.87 36.24
CA ARG A 8 -10.80 -7.34 37.47
C ARG A 8 -11.99 -6.41 37.22
N GLY A 9 -12.39 -6.20 35.97
CA GLY A 9 -13.55 -5.39 35.60
C GLY A 9 -13.35 -3.87 35.71
N PHE A 10 -12.12 -3.37 35.85
CA PHE A 10 -11.88 -1.92 35.93
C PHE A 10 -12.06 -1.21 34.58
N THR A 11 -11.90 -1.92 33.47
CA THR A 11 -12.01 -1.42 32.10
C THR A 11 -12.22 -2.60 31.14
N TYR A 12 -12.79 -2.36 29.97
CA TYR A 12 -12.99 -3.33 28.89
C TYR A 12 -11.88 -3.26 27.83
N GLN A 13 -11.35 -2.05 27.61
CA GLN A 13 -10.30 -1.79 26.62
C GLN A 13 -9.47 -0.60 27.08
N VAL A 14 -8.16 -0.67 26.91
CA VAL A 14 -7.25 0.46 27.08
C VAL A 14 -6.47 0.69 25.79
N ASN A 15 -6.61 1.87 25.18
CA ASN A 15 -5.73 2.30 24.11
C ASN A 15 -4.39 2.72 24.73
N TYR A 16 -3.44 1.78 24.79
CA TYR A 16 -2.14 1.99 25.40
C TYR A 16 -1.14 2.49 24.37
N THR A 17 -0.38 3.52 24.73
CA THR A 17 0.46 4.24 23.78
C THR A 17 1.85 4.51 24.31
N PHE A 18 2.77 4.75 23.37
CA PHE A 18 4.13 5.19 23.64
C PHE A 18 4.58 6.17 22.54
N LYS A 19 5.69 6.88 22.77
CA LYS A 19 6.22 7.85 21.81
C LYS A 19 7.45 7.32 21.09
N LEU A 20 7.49 7.53 19.79
CA LEU A 20 8.72 7.50 19.00
C LEU A 20 9.35 8.88 19.07
N LYS A 21 10.58 8.98 19.57
CA LYS A 21 11.34 10.23 19.69
C LYS A 21 12.58 10.14 18.82
N PHE A 22 12.87 11.19 18.08
CA PHE A 22 14.00 11.23 17.15
C PHE A 22 14.50 12.66 16.96
N SER A 23 15.77 12.79 16.59
CA SER A 23 16.34 14.06 16.17
C SER A 23 15.83 14.44 14.79
N PHE A 24 15.53 15.72 14.58
CA PHE A 24 15.05 16.22 13.30
C PHE A 24 15.84 17.47 12.87
N SER A 25 16.40 17.41 11.67
CA SER A 25 17.07 18.52 11.01
C SER A 25 16.50 18.71 9.60
N GLY A 26 16.23 19.96 9.25
CA GLY A 26 15.74 20.35 7.92
C GLY A 26 14.37 21.04 7.97
N PRO A 27 13.81 21.39 6.80
CA PRO A 27 12.55 22.12 6.74
C PRO A 27 11.34 21.23 7.08
N PRO A 28 10.50 21.56 8.08
CA PRO A 28 9.30 20.79 8.41
C PRO A 28 8.32 20.64 7.23
N ALA A 29 8.24 21.66 6.36
CA ALA A 29 7.39 21.62 5.18
C ALA A 29 7.83 20.55 4.16
N ALA A 30 9.15 20.34 4.01
CA ALA A 30 9.68 19.29 3.14
C ALA A 30 9.36 17.90 3.70
N LEU A 31 9.50 17.71 5.02
CA LEU A 31 9.08 16.49 5.68
C LEU A 31 7.57 16.24 5.50
N TYR A 32 6.74 17.26 5.69
CA TYR A 32 5.30 17.15 5.50
C TYR A 32 4.92 16.74 4.08
N SER A 33 5.51 17.38 3.07
CA SER A 33 5.27 17.05 1.66
C SER A 33 5.66 15.61 1.33
N ASN A 34 6.81 15.15 1.84
CA ASN A 34 7.27 13.78 1.66
C ASN A 34 6.32 12.76 2.32
N LEU A 35 6.00 12.94 3.60
CA LEU A 35 5.11 12.04 4.32
C LEU A 35 3.67 12.04 3.76
N ARG A 36 3.18 13.18 3.28
CA ARG A 36 1.86 13.27 2.63
C ARG A 36 1.79 12.43 1.36
N SER A 37 2.92 12.27 0.66
CA SER A 37 3.01 11.40 -0.51
C SER A 37 3.04 9.90 -0.19
N ASN A 38 3.37 9.53 1.06
CA ASN A 38 3.37 8.15 1.59
C ASN A 38 2.01 7.72 2.12
N GLN A 39 1.20 8.71 2.52
CA GLN A 39 -0.03 8.47 3.21
C GLN A 39 -1.03 9.57 2.88
N SER A 40 -1.71 9.39 1.75
CA SER A 40 -2.86 10.22 1.41
C SER A 40 -3.98 9.96 2.42
N VAL A 41 -4.36 10.99 3.17
CA VAL A 41 -5.46 10.95 4.15
C VAL A 41 -6.37 12.15 4.00
N SER A 42 -7.62 12.00 4.46
CA SER A 42 -8.64 13.05 4.36
C SER A 42 -8.46 14.18 5.39
N TYR A 43 -7.73 13.96 6.49
CA TYR A 43 -7.65 14.91 7.61
C TYR A 43 -6.21 15.31 7.99
N SER A 44 -5.42 15.65 6.96
CA SER A 44 -4.05 16.13 7.13
C SER A 44 -3.98 17.61 7.55
N ALA A 45 -2.97 17.99 8.34
CA ALA A 45 -2.74 19.39 8.71
C ALA A 45 -1.25 19.70 8.88
N PHE A 46 -0.86 20.93 8.54
CA PHE A 46 0.44 21.53 8.85
C PHE A 46 0.18 22.79 9.68
N ILE A 47 0.60 22.81 10.93
CA ILE A 47 0.38 23.95 11.83
C ILE A 47 1.72 24.39 12.40
N LYS A 48 2.05 25.68 12.22
CA LYS A 48 3.18 26.34 12.87
C LYS A 48 2.65 27.10 14.09
N VAL A 49 3.16 26.76 15.27
CA VAL A 49 2.80 27.41 16.53
C VAL A 49 4.01 28.21 17.01
N ASN A 50 3.89 29.54 17.01
CA ASN A 50 4.92 30.41 17.52
C ASN A 50 4.78 30.54 19.05
N HIS A 51 5.88 30.43 19.78
CA HIS A 51 5.88 30.77 21.21
C HIS A 51 5.78 32.29 21.39
N LYS A 52 4.88 32.73 22.28
CA LYS A 52 4.77 34.15 22.66
C LYS A 52 6.00 34.68 23.44
N LYS A 53 6.80 33.80 24.05
CA LYS A 53 7.91 34.17 24.97
C LYS A 53 9.17 33.30 24.84
N GLY A 54 9.41 32.62 23.72
CA GLY A 54 10.55 31.71 23.59
C GLY A 54 11.08 31.59 22.16
N PRO A 55 12.36 31.22 21.97
CA PRO A 55 12.95 31.08 20.65
C PRO A 55 12.46 29.80 19.96
N GLY A 56 12.01 29.94 18.71
CA GLY A 56 11.68 28.84 17.82
C GLY A 56 10.21 28.37 17.90
N PRO A 57 9.57 28.09 16.74
CA PRO A 57 8.21 27.55 16.70
C PRO A 57 8.16 26.04 16.97
N PHE A 58 6.99 25.57 17.39
CA PHE A 58 6.60 24.16 17.25
C PHE A 58 5.90 23.93 15.92
N TYR A 59 6.07 22.75 15.34
CA TYR A 59 5.30 22.34 14.17
C TYR A 59 4.50 21.07 14.48
N ILE A 60 3.22 21.08 14.10
CA ILE A 60 2.33 19.93 14.19
C ILE A 60 2.05 19.46 12.76
N LEU A 61 2.49 18.24 12.44
CA LEU A 61 2.29 17.60 11.15
C LEU A 61 1.32 16.43 11.33
N SER A 62 0.06 16.59 10.95
CA SER A 62 -0.97 15.56 11.11
C SER A 62 -1.21 14.82 9.80
N PHE A 63 -1.25 13.49 9.88
CA PHE A 63 -1.65 12.56 8.82
C PHE A 63 -2.79 11.66 9.31
N SER A 64 -3.78 12.28 9.98
CA SER A 64 -4.88 11.54 10.58
C SER A 64 -5.84 10.96 9.54
N PRO A 65 -6.13 9.64 9.61
CA PRO A 65 -7.18 9.01 8.82
C PRO A 65 -8.56 9.05 9.50
N GLU A 66 -8.64 9.42 10.79
CA GLU A 66 -9.86 9.27 11.60
C GLU A 66 -10.60 10.60 11.81
N LEU A 67 -11.91 10.59 11.54
CA LEU A 67 -12.80 11.70 11.83
C LEU A 67 -13.27 11.62 13.28
N PHE A 68 -12.90 12.61 14.09
CA PHE A 68 -13.47 12.74 15.43
C PHE A 68 -14.92 13.17 15.33
N PHE A 69 -15.19 14.32 14.70
CA PHE A 69 -16.55 14.68 14.31
C PHE A 69 -16.59 15.69 13.16
N ARG A 70 -17.70 15.68 12.43
CA ARG A 70 -18.09 16.69 11.46
C ARG A 70 -19.48 17.20 11.80
N LYS A 71 -19.63 18.53 11.90
CA LYS A 71 -20.91 19.23 12.06
C LYS A 71 -21.26 19.98 10.79
N LYS A 72 -22.52 19.84 10.34
CA LYS A 72 -23.13 20.67 9.29
C LYS A 72 -24.55 21.03 9.71
N GLY A 73 -24.77 22.28 10.12
CA GLY A 73 -26.03 22.69 10.75
C GLY A 73 -26.25 21.91 12.05
N ASP A 74 -27.38 21.22 12.16
CA ASP A 74 -27.74 20.36 13.30
C ASP A 74 -27.20 18.92 13.18
N LYS A 75 -26.70 18.51 12.01
CA LYS A 75 -26.19 17.15 11.78
C LYS A 75 -24.76 17.03 12.29
N ILE A 76 -24.50 15.97 13.07
CA ILE A 76 -23.17 15.57 13.49
C ILE A 76 -22.88 14.13 13.04
N CYS A 77 -21.67 13.91 12.54
CA CYS A 77 -21.17 12.60 12.09
C CYS A 77 -19.81 12.34 12.74
N VAL A 78 -19.61 11.12 13.22
CA VAL A 78 -18.31 10.61 13.71
C VAL A 78 -17.96 9.33 12.94
N ARG A 79 -16.67 9.05 12.75
CA ARG A 79 -16.21 7.85 12.05
C ARG A 79 -15.07 7.18 12.83
N PRO A 80 -15.39 6.37 13.85
CA PRO A 80 -14.39 5.53 14.47
C PRO A 80 -13.76 4.56 13.48
N MET A 81 -12.53 4.17 13.79
CA MET A 81 -11.83 3.10 13.09
C MET A 81 -11.20 2.09 14.05
N LYS A 82 -11.46 0.81 13.79
CA LYS A 82 -10.89 -0.34 14.51
C LYS A 82 -10.87 -1.54 13.59
N GLY A 83 -9.79 -2.32 13.66
CA GLY A 83 -9.44 -3.37 12.71
C GLY A 83 -8.52 -2.85 11.61
N THR A 84 -7.32 -3.41 11.56
CA THR A 84 -6.28 -3.10 10.57
C THR A 84 -5.80 -4.40 9.95
N ALA A 85 -5.55 -4.39 8.64
CA ALA A 85 -4.91 -5.51 7.94
C ALA A 85 -3.86 -4.98 6.96
N ASP A 86 -2.86 -5.80 6.67
CA ASP A 86 -1.87 -5.49 5.64
C ASP A 86 -2.51 -5.46 4.25
N ARG A 87 -1.80 -4.88 3.28
CA ARG A 87 -2.15 -5.00 1.87
C ARG A 87 -1.71 -6.36 1.33
N GLY A 88 -2.43 -6.86 0.33
CA GLY A 88 -2.02 -8.04 -0.43
C GLY A 88 -0.88 -7.70 -1.38
N ARG A 89 -0.32 -8.70 -2.06
CA ARG A 89 0.76 -8.47 -3.04
C ARG A 89 0.24 -7.98 -4.40
N ASP A 90 -1.05 -8.23 -4.66
CA ASP A 90 -1.78 -7.80 -5.83
C ASP A 90 -3.25 -7.48 -5.49
N LEU A 91 -4.05 -7.13 -6.50
CA LEU A 91 -5.47 -6.80 -6.31
C LEU A 91 -6.33 -7.99 -5.83
N LYS A 92 -5.96 -9.22 -6.18
CA LYS A 92 -6.73 -10.40 -5.80
C LYS A 92 -6.56 -10.65 -4.30
N GLU A 93 -5.32 -10.68 -3.84
CA GLU A 93 -5.01 -10.81 -2.42
C GLU A 93 -5.54 -9.64 -1.60
N ASP A 94 -5.46 -8.42 -2.12
CA ASP A 94 -6.09 -7.24 -1.50
C ASP A 94 -7.59 -7.47 -1.21
N SER A 95 -8.31 -8.01 -2.19
CA SER A 95 -9.76 -8.28 -2.07
C SER A 95 -10.03 -9.36 -1.03
N GLU A 96 -9.24 -10.43 -1.03
CA GLU A 96 -9.34 -11.53 -0.05
C GLU A 96 -9.08 -11.03 1.38
N ILE A 97 -8.00 -10.25 1.58
CA ILE A 97 -7.64 -9.69 2.88
C ILE A 97 -8.70 -8.69 3.36
N ALA A 98 -9.20 -7.82 2.48
CA ALA A 98 -10.27 -6.89 2.83
C ALA A 98 -11.55 -7.63 3.25
N GLY A 99 -11.91 -8.71 2.55
CA GLY A 99 -13.02 -9.59 2.90
C GLY A 99 -12.83 -10.28 4.26
N GLN A 100 -11.62 -10.78 4.54
CA GLN A 100 -11.26 -11.37 5.83
C GLN A 100 -11.34 -10.34 6.96
N LEU A 101 -10.80 -9.13 6.77
CA LEU A 101 -10.87 -8.05 7.74
C LEU A 101 -12.33 -7.69 8.06
N LYS A 102 -13.17 -7.53 7.02
CA LYS A 102 -14.59 -7.22 7.15
C LYS A 102 -15.35 -8.25 7.98
N ASN A 103 -15.06 -9.54 7.78
CA ASN A 103 -15.81 -10.64 8.38
C ASN A 103 -15.19 -11.18 9.69
N CYS A 104 -13.99 -10.74 10.07
CA CYS A 104 -13.30 -11.19 11.27
C CYS A 104 -14.12 -10.89 12.55
N PRO A 105 -14.55 -11.92 13.31
CA PRO A 105 -15.36 -11.74 14.51
C PRO A 105 -14.70 -10.83 15.56
N LYS A 106 -13.38 -10.98 15.78
CA LYS A 106 -12.61 -10.14 16.70
C LYS A 106 -12.68 -8.67 16.31
N ASN A 107 -12.33 -8.34 15.07
CA ASN A 107 -12.33 -6.96 14.58
C ASN A 107 -13.74 -6.33 14.60
N ARG A 108 -14.77 -7.11 14.25
CA ARG A 108 -16.17 -6.66 14.34
C ARG A 108 -16.57 -6.37 15.78
N SER A 109 -16.22 -7.23 16.73
CA SER A 109 -16.51 -7.05 18.15
C SER A 109 -15.86 -5.78 18.70
N GLU A 110 -14.57 -5.56 18.41
CA GLU A 110 -13.86 -4.34 18.80
C GLU A 110 -14.50 -3.08 18.18
N ASN A 111 -14.86 -3.15 16.91
CA ASN A 111 -15.51 -2.04 16.21
C ASN A 111 -16.90 -1.71 16.80
N VAL A 112 -17.73 -2.74 17.07
CA VAL A 112 -19.05 -2.56 17.71
C VAL A 112 -18.89 -1.89 19.07
N MET A 113 -17.96 -2.35 19.90
CA MET A 113 -17.71 -1.76 21.21
C MET A 113 -17.37 -0.26 21.12
N ILE A 114 -16.52 0.14 20.17
CA ILE A 114 -16.21 1.56 19.94
C ILE A 114 -17.41 2.32 19.38
N VAL A 115 -18.21 1.69 18.50
CA VAL A 115 -19.44 2.29 17.98
C VAL A 115 -20.40 2.57 19.12
N ASP A 116 -20.62 1.63 20.04
CA ASP A 116 -21.54 1.81 21.16
C ASP A 116 -21.04 2.87 22.16
N LEU A 117 -19.73 2.92 22.41
CA LEU A 117 -19.13 4.00 23.20
C LEU A 117 -19.41 5.38 22.59
N LEU A 118 -19.22 5.53 21.28
CA LEU A 118 -19.47 6.80 20.59
C LEU A 118 -20.96 7.11 20.40
N ARG A 119 -21.83 6.10 20.30
CA ARG A 119 -23.29 6.28 20.35
C ARG A 119 -23.71 6.83 21.72
N SER A 120 -23.13 6.32 22.80
CA SER A 120 -23.36 6.84 24.16
C SER A 120 -22.92 8.30 24.29
N ASP A 121 -21.73 8.62 23.78
CA ASP A 121 -21.22 10.00 23.75
C ASP A 121 -22.14 10.94 22.95
N LEU A 122 -22.55 10.55 21.75
CA LEU A 122 -23.49 11.33 20.93
C LEU A 122 -24.87 11.45 21.58
N GLY A 123 -25.36 10.40 22.25
CA GLY A 123 -26.64 10.43 22.96
C GLY A 123 -26.75 11.55 24.01
N ARG A 124 -25.63 12.02 24.56
CA ARG A 124 -25.59 13.13 25.53
C ARG A 124 -25.80 14.52 24.92
N ILE A 125 -25.64 14.65 23.60
CA ILE A 125 -25.72 15.93 22.87
C ILE A 125 -26.79 15.96 21.78
N SER A 126 -27.35 14.79 21.46
CA SER A 126 -28.26 14.63 20.34
C SER A 126 -29.73 14.55 20.77
N ALA A 127 -30.63 14.91 19.86
CA ALA A 127 -32.06 14.73 20.03
C ALA A 127 -32.37 13.24 20.24
N THR A 128 -33.28 12.94 21.16
CA THR A 128 -33.69 11.56 21.49
C THR A 128 -34.08 10.80 20.23
N GLY A 129 -33.57 9.57 20.08
CA GLY A 129 -33.84 8.72 18.93
C GLY A 129 -33.14 9.11 17.62
N SER A 130 -32.35 10.20 17.59
CA SER A 130 -31.70 10.65 16.34
C SER A 130 -30.38 9.93 16.02
N VAL A 131 -29.77 9.22 16.97
CA VAL A 131 -28.49 8.53 16.79
C VAL A 131 -28.68 7.27 15.94
N LYS A 132 -28.04 7.24 14.77
CA LYS A 132 -28.10 6.16 13.79
C LYS A 132 -26.70 5.72 13.36
N VAL A 133 -26.58 4.49 12.90
CA VAL A 133 -25.32 3.92 12.39
C VAL A 133 -25.52 3.52 10.92
N PRO A 134 -25.46 4.47 9.97
CA PRO A 134 -25.78 4.19 8.57
C PRO A 134 -24.78 3.25 7.88
N ARG A 135 -23.55 3.13 8.37
CA ARG A 135 -22.54 2.21 7.84
C ARG A 135 -21.77 1.54 8.97
N LEU A 136 -21.70 0.21 8.94
CA LEU A 136 -20.92 -0.63 9.86
C LEU A 136 -19.91 -1.47 9.08
N PHE A 137 -18.71 -1.60 9.63
CA PHE A 137 -17.65 -2.49 9.13
C PHE A 137 -17.22 -2.20 7.69
N ASN A 138 -17.20 -0.93 7.30
CA ASN A 138 -16.71 -0.52 5.99
C ASN A 138 -15.18 -0.64 5.97
N VAL A 139 -14.61 -1.32 4.97
CA VAL A 139 -13.15 -1.46 4.85
C VAL A 139 -12.63 -0.44 3.85
N GLU A 140 -11.81 0.49 4.34
CA GLU A 140 -11.14 1.51 3.55
C GLU A 140 -9.72 1.08 3.19
N LYS A 141 -9.37 1.28 1.91
CA LYS A 141 -8.03 1.00 1.38
C LYS A 141 -7.14 2.24 1.53
N TYR A 142 -6.02 2.07 2.25
CA TYR A 142 -4.92 3.04 2.32
C TYR A 142 -3.71 2.50 1.55
N GLU A 143 -2.69 3.34 1.34
CA GLU A 143 -1.51 2.96 0.53
C GLU A 143 -0.80 1.71 1.07
N THR A 144 -0.69 1.58 2.39
CA THR A 144 0.09 0.51 3.05
C THR A 144 -0.74 -0.50 3.83
N LEU A 145 -2.04 -0.24 4.05
CA LEU A 145 -2.91 -1.07 4.89
C LEU A 145 -4.39 -0.90 4.53
N PHE A 146 -5.22 -1.80 5.04
CA PHE A 146 -6.67 -1.63 5.15
C PHE A 146 -7.07 -1.18 6.56
N GLN A 147 -8.13 -0.40 6.64
CA GLN A 147 -8.69 0.06 7.90
C GLN A 147 -10.20 -0.11 7.89
N MET A 148 -10.75 -0.73 8.93
CA MET A 148 -12.20 -0.81 9.09
C MET A 148 -12.75 0.42 9.82
N THR A 149 -13.81 1.02 9.26
CA THR A 149 -14.50 2.23 9.71
C THR A 149 -16.00 1.99 9.84
N SER A 150 -16.64 2.76 10.72
CA SER A 150 -18.10 2.77 10.90
C SER A 150 -18.57 4.21 11.02
N ASP A 151 -19.70 4.56 10.40
CA ASP A 151 -20.28 5.89 10.48
C ASP A 151 -21.40 5.93 11.50
N ILE A 152 -21.36 6.93 12.38
CA ILE A 152 -22.44 7.22 13.33
C ILE A 152 -22.88 8.65 13.09
N GLU A 153 -24.19 8.84 12.92
CA GLU A 153 -24.79 10.13 12.62
C GLU A 153 -25.90 10.45 13.63
N SER A 154 -26.09 11.72 13.95
CA SER A 154 -27.22 12.17 14.78
C SER A 154 -27.55 13.65 14.54
N ARG A 155 -28.65 14.11 15.16
CA ARG A 155 -29.05 15.52 15.17
C ARG A 155 -28.86 16.10 16.55
N LEU A 156 -28.19 17.24 16.66
CA LEU A 156 -27.94 17.91 17.94
C LEU A 156 -29.26 18.42 18.55
N LYS A 157 -29.40 18.37 19.89
CA LYS A 157 -30.60 18.82 20.63
C LYS A 157 -30.83 20.35 20.56
N GLY A 158 -29.86 21.12 20.07
CA GLY A 158 -29.96 22.57 19.88
C GLY A 158 -28.74 23.15 19.14
N ARG A 159 -28.75 24.46 18.91
CA ARG A 159 -27.63 25.22 18.32
C ARG A 159 -26.70 25.73 19.42
N GLY A 160 -26.15 24.82 20.22
CA GLY A 160 -25.12 25.17 21.21
C GLY A 160 -23.80 25.55 20.53
N PRO A 161 -22.94 26.37 21.18
CA PRO A 161 -21.58 26.62 20.72
C PRO A 161 -20.87 25.30 20.44
N ALA A 162 -20.05 25.27 19.39
CA ALA A 162 -19.37 24.04 19.01
C ALA A 162 -18.33 23.56 20.06
N PHE A 163 -17.98 24.42 21.02
CA PHE A 163 -17.23 24.06 22.22
C PHE A 163 -17.98 23.08 23.14
N ASP A 164 -19.32 23.14 23.21
CA ASP A 164 -20.13 22.23 24.03
C ASP A 164 -20.07 20.78 23.54
N ILE A 165 -19.78 20.60 22.25
CA ILE A 165 -19.51 19.27 21.69
C ILE A 165 -18.22 18.74 22.33
N PHE A 166 -17.14 19.53 22.30
CA PHE A 166 -15.86 19.15 22.89
C PHE A 166 -15.97 18.82 24.37
N SER A 167 -16.62 19.66 25.18
CA SER A 167 -16.72 19.44 26.63
C SER A 167 -17.42 18.13 27.01
N ARG A 168 -18.22 17.55 26.10
CA ARG A 168 -19.04 16.36 26.38
C ARG A 168 -18.50 15.07 25.77
N ILE A 169 -17.91 15.13 24.58
CA ILE A 169 -17.49 13.93 23.84
C ILE A 169 -15.96 13.76 23.75
N PHE A 170 -15.18 14.78 24.10
CA PHE A 170 -13.71 14.70 24.08
C PHE A 170 -13.14 14.07 25.37
N PRO A 171 -12.03 13.31 25.29
CA PRO A 171 -11.37 12.80 24.08
C PRO A 171 -12.18 11.68 23.40
N SER A 172 -11.84 11.38 22.15
CA SER A 172 -12.51 10.31 21.39
C SER A 172 -12.40 8.96 22.12
N GLY A 173 -13.51 8.22 22.15
CA GLY A 173 -13.57 6.88 22.72
C GLY A 173 -12.61 5.89 22.06
N SER A 174 -12.32 6.06 20.77
CA SER A 174 -11.44 5.17 19.98
C SER A 174 -9.97 5.17 20.42
N VAL A 175 -9.52 6.25 21.05
CA VAL A 175 -8.12 6.47 21.50
C VAL A 175 -7.97 6.51 23.02
N THR A 176 -9.05 6.20 23.75
CA THR A 176 -9.05 6.04 25.20
C THR A 176 -9.41 4.61 25.57
N GLY A 177 -10.69 4.29 25.57
CA GLY A 177 -11.24 3.00 25.97
C GLY A 177 -12.51 3.17 26.80
N ALA A 178 -13.01 2.06 27.35
CA ALA A 178 -14.31 2.01 28.00
C ALA A 178 -14.22 1.28 29.35
N PRO A 179 -14.80 1.82 30.45
CA PRO A 179 -15.41 3.14 30.59
C PRO A 179 -14.40 4.30 30.49
N LYS A 180 -14.76 5.42 29.85
CA LYS A 180 -13.82 6.48 29.44
C LYS A 180 -13.04 7.09 30.61
N ILE A 181 -13.71 7.55 31.66
CA ILE A 181 -13.09 8.24 32.80
C ILE A 181 -12.08 7.32 33.50
N ARG A 182 -12.53 6.13 33.92
CA ARG A 182 -11.68 5.15 34.59
C ARG A 182 -10.49 4.72 33.72
N THR A 183 -10.71 4.56 32.42
CA THR A 183 -9.63 4.20 31.50
C THR A 183 -8.59 5.31 31.36
N MET A 184 -8.98 6.59 31.39
CA MET A 184 -8.04 7.71 31.38
C MET A 184 -7.17 7.76 32.65
N GLU A 185 -7.72 7.42 33.82
CA GLU A 185 -6.94 7.29 35.06
C GLU A 185 -5.90 6.16 34.94
N ILE A 186 -6.30 5.01 34.40
CA ILE A 186 -5.41 3.88 34.14
C ILE A 186 -4.31 4.28 33.16
N ILE A 187 -4.65 4.97 32.07
CA ILE A 187 -3.67 5.49 31.09
C ILE A 187 -2.66 6.39 31.79
N ARG A 188 -3.10 7.31 32.66
CA ARG A 188 -2.24 8.23 33.39
C ARG A 188 -1.26 7.50 34.32
N GLN A 189 -1.65 6.36 34.88
CA GLN A 189 -0.80 5.53 35.74
C GLN A 189 0.20 4.68 34.95
N LEU A 190 -0.18 4.24 33.75
CA LEU A 190 0.62 3.32 32.94
C LEU A 190 1.62 4.03 32.01
N GLU A 191 1.24 5.17 31.43
CA GLU A 191 2.06 5.90 30.47
C GLU A 191 3.08 6.79 31.18
N ARG A 192 4.32 6.81 30.66
CA ARG A 192 5.46 7.51 31.29
C ARG A 192 5.42 9.03 31.14
N GLU A 193 4.62 9.54 30.21
CA GLU A 193 4.61 10.95 29.83
C GLU A 193 3.25 11.37 29.27
N PRO A 194 2.89 12.68 29.30
CA PRO A 194 1.64 13.16 28.72
C PRO A 194 1.64 12.99 27.19
N ARG A 195 0.45 12.74 26.63
CA ARG A 195 0.25 12.56 25.19
C ARG A 195 0.36 13.86 24.38
N ASN A 196 0.29 15.02 25.01
CA ASN A 196 0.34 16.34 24.34
C ASN A 196 -0.72 16.43 23.22
N VAL A 197 -0.31 16.77 22.00
CA VAL A 197 -1.18 16.85 20.82
C VAL A 197 -1.71 15.46 20.42
N TYR A 198 -0.94 14.39 20.66
CA TYR A 198 -1.31 13.05 20.24
C TYR A 198 -2.57 12.56 20.98
N THR A 199 -3.47 11.91 20.25
CA THR A 199 -4.85 11.54 20.68
C THR A 199 -5.76 12.72 21.04
N GLY A 200 -5.30 13.96 20.80
CA GLY A 200 -6.12 15.15 20.83
C GLY A 200 -6.95 15.30 19.55
N SER A 201 -7.18 16.54 19.12
CA SER A 201 -7.94 16.83 17.91
C SER A 201 -7.43 18.07 17.18
N ILE A 202 -7.42 18.01 15.86
CA ILE A 202 -7.04 19.10 14.96
C ILE A 202 -8.19 19.31 13.97
N GLY A 203 -8.58 20.57 13.77
CA GLY A 203 -9.72 20.89 12.93
C GLY A 203 -10.01 22.38 12.87
N PHE A 204 -11.22 22.72 12.44
CA PHE A 204 -11.67 24.10 12.33
C PHE A 204 -13.17 24.23 12.59
N PHE A 205 -13.57 25.44 12.98
CA PHE A 205 -14.93 25.94 12.92
C PHE A 205 -15.03 26.93 11.76
N SER A 206 -16.07 26.81 10.95
CA SER A 206 -16.36 27.77 9.87
C SER A 206 -17.36 28.82 10.35
N PRO A 207 -17.36 30.03 9.74
CA PRO A 207 -18.38 31.04 10.01
C PRO A 207 -19.81 30.58 9.71
N LYS A 208 -19.99 29.55 8.87
CA LYS A 208 -21.29 28.96 8.49
C LYS A 208 -21.69 27.79 9.41
N GLU A 209 -21.37 27.91 10.70
CA GLU A 209 -21.65 26.92 11.77
C GLU A 209 -21.24 25.47 11.47
N SER A 210 -20.30 25.25 10.55
CA SER A 210 -19.79 23.92 10.22
C SER A 210 -18.49 23.66 10.97
N ALA A 211 -18.25 22.43 11.34
CA ALA A 211 -17.05 22.04 12.07
C ALA A 211 -16.50 20.73 11.49
N THR A 212 -15.19 20.56 11.44
CA THR A 212 -14.57 19.27 11.14
C THR A 212 -13.30 19.13 11.95
N PHE A 213 -13.26 18.05 12.72
CA PHE A 213 -12.20 17.74 13.66
C PHE A 213 -11.79 16.28 13.50
N ASN A 214 -10.49 16.05 13.46
CA ASN A 214 -9.91 14.70 13.39
C ASN A 214 -9.59 14.17 14.78
N VAL A 215 -9.21 12.90 14.86
CA VAL A 215 -8.45 12.40 16.01
C VAL A 215 -6.97 12.59 15.70
N ALA A 216 -6.20 13.25 16.57
CA ALA A 216 -4.80 13.59 16.31
C ALA A 216 -3.87 12.36 16.50
N ILE A 217 -4.01 11.40 15.59
CA ILE A 217 -3.15 10.22 15.43
C ILE A 217 -2.33 10.34 14.15
N ARG A 218 -1.21 9.61 14.09
CA ARG A 218 -0.21 9.77 13.02
C ARG A 218 0.18 11.26 12.88
N THR A 219 0.44 11.88 14.01
CA THR A 219 0.74 13.31 14.15
C THR A 219 2.12 13.48 14.75
N LEU A 220 3.00 14.19 14.05
CA LEU A 220 4.31 14.57 14.54
C LEU A 220 4.23 15.92 15.25
N LEU A 221 4.94 16.04 16.36
CA LEU A 221 5.24 17.30 17.03
C LEU A 221 6.75 17.55 16.91
N ILE A 222 7.12 18.63 16.24
CA ILE A 222 8.51 19.04 16.02
C ILE A 222 8.81 20.26 16.89
N ASP A 223 9.85 20.15 17.71
CA ASP A 223 10.46 21.24 18.45
C ASP A 223 11.68 21.75 17.67
N SER A 224 11.54 22.88 16.97
CA SER A 224 12.62 23.43 16.16
C SER A 224 13.78 23.97 16.98
N ARG A 225 13.55 24.34 18.25
CA ARG A 225 14.61 24.80 19.14
C ARG A 225 15.48 23.63 19.57
N ARG A 226 14.86 22.54 20.02
CA ARG A 226 15.57 21.33 20.46
C ARG A 226 16.05 20.44 19.31
N LYS A 227 15.61 20.70 18.08
CA LYS A 227 15.84 19.84 16.91
C LYS A 227 15.38 18.40 17.18
N THR A 228 14.25 18.27 17.87
CA THR A 228 13.65 16.99 18.21
C THR A 228 12.25 16.89 17.61
N ALA A 229 11.82 15.67 17.33
CA ALA A 229 10.47 15.36 16.90
C ALA A 229 9.95 14.14 17.66
N GLU A 230 8.64 14.14 17.92
CA GLU A 230 7.95 13.02 18.53
C GLU A 230 6.68 12.65 17.77
N MET A 231 6.33 11.36 17.78
CA MET A 231 5.06 10.84 17.29
C MET A 231 4.55 9.77 18.25
N GLY A 232 3.30 9.89 18.68
CA GLY A 232 2.65 8.85 19.45
C GLY A 232 2.16 7.68 18.58
N VAL A 233 2.26 6.47 19.11
CA VAL A 233 1.76 5.24 18.52
C VAL A 233 1.19 4.35 19.61
N GLY A 234 0.19 3.53 19.28
CA GLY A 234 -0.41 2.64 20.25
C GLY A 234 -1.40 1.66 19.65
N SER A 235 -1.96 0.85 20.53
CA SER A 235 -2.96 -0.15 20.21
C SER A 235 -4.05 -0.27 21.28
N GLY A 236 -5.21 -0.77 20.86
CA GLY A 236 -6.34 -1.04 21.75
C GLY A 236 -6.17 -2.41 22.39
N ILE A 237 -5.79 -2.44 23.67
CA ILE A 237 -5.60 -3.67 24.40
C ILE A 237 -6.94 -4.14 24.97
N VAL A 238 -7.38 -5.32 24.55
CA VAL A 238 -8.52 -6.06 25.09
C VAL A 238 -8.04 -7.31 25.85
N TYR A 239 -8.96 -8.03 26.49
CA TYR A 239 -8.62 -9.23 27.26
C TYR A 239 -7.81 -10.26 26.45
N ASP A 240 -8.22 -10.53 25.21
CA ASP A 240 -7.58 -11.49 24.30
C ASP A 240 -6.42 -10.90 23.47
N SER A 241 -5.93 -9.71 23.82
CA SER A 241 -4.77 -9.14 23.15
C SER A 241 -3.50 -9.94 23.44
N ASP A 242 -2.71 -10.12 22.39
CA ASP A 242 -1.38 -10.72 22.42
C ASP A 242 -0.30 -9.62 22.32
N PRO A 243 0.58 -9.44 23.33
CA PRO A 243 1.51 -8.32 23.36
C PRO A 243 2.41 -8.17 22.12
N GLU A 244 2.86 -9.28 21.53
CA GLU A 244 3.74 -9.25 20.35
C GLU A 244 2.99 -8.77 19.12
N ARG A 245 1.77 -9.26 18.91
CA ARG A 245 0.89 -8.80 17.81
C ARG A 245 0.52 -7.33 17.96
N GLU A 246 0.18 -6.88 19.17
CA GLU A 246 -0.14 -5.46 19.42
C GLU A 246 1.07 -4.56 19.14
N PHE A 247 2.28 -5.02 19.48
CA PHE A 247 3.51 -4.29 19.17
C PHE A 247 3.82 -4.28 17.66
N ALA A 248 3.58 -5.39 16.97
CA ALA A 248 3.69 -5.46 15.51
C ALA A 248 2.70 -4.50 14.83
N GLU A 249 1.47 -4.39 15.32
CA GLU A 249 0.48 -3.41 14.86
C GLU A 249 0.97 -1.97 15.07
N CYS A 250 1.58 -1.67 16.23
CA CYS A 250 2.18 -0.35 16.47
C CYS A 250 3.28 -0.05 15.45
N ARG A 251 4.16 -1.02 15.14
CA ARG A 251 5.19 -0.87 14.11
C ARG A 251 4.59 -0.63 12.73
N LEU A 252 3.53 -1.36 12.38
CA LEU A 252 2.81 -1.18 11.12
C LEU A 252 2.25 0.24 11.00
N LYS A 253 1.62 0.76 12.05
CA LYS A 253 1.11 2.14 12.11
C LYS A 253 2.22 3.19 12.01
N ALA A 254 3.44 2.86 12.41
CA ALA A 254 4.61 3.74 12.33
C ALA A 254 5.35 3.69 10.97
N ASN A 255 5.08 2.69 10.12
CA ASN A 255 5.84 2.48 8.88
C ASN A 255 5.83 3.66 7.92
N PHE A 256 4.77 4.46 7.87
CA PHE A 256 4.70 5.64 6.98
C PHE A 256 5.77 6.70 7.29
N LEU A 257 6.23 6.75 8.55
CA LEU A 257 7.31 7.64 9.01
C LEU A 257 8.70 7.11 8.64
N ILE A 258 8.85 5.78 8.65
CA ILE A 258 10.17 5.10 8.56
C ILE A 258 10.52 4.77 7.10
N LYS A 259 9.54 4.34 6.29
CA LYS A 259 9.78 3.96 4.90
C LYS A 259 9.79 5.21 4.02
N LYS A 260 10.92 5.43 3.34
CA LYS A 260 11.01 6.41 2.25
C LYS A 260 10.22 5.89 1.05
N PRO A 261 9.32 6.68 0.45
CA PRO A 261 8.69 6.25 -0.79
C PRO A 261 9.76 6.28 -1.88
N GLU A 262 9.93 5.17 -2.58
CA GLU A 262 10.55 5.26 -3.89
C GLU A 262 9.54 5.93 -4.83
N LYS A 263 9.89 7.07 -5.42
CA LYS A 263 9.09 7.60 -6.52
C LYS A 263 9.29 6.65 -7.70
N PHE A 264 8.22 5.99 -8.14
CA PHE A 264 8.28 5.05 -9.24
C PHE A 264 7.23 5.35 -10.30
N GLN A 265 7.44 4.78 -11.48
CA GLN A 265 6.46 4.76 -12.55
C GLN A 265 6.02 3.32 -12.79
N LEU A 266 4.77 3.16 -13.20
CA LEU A 266 4.35 1.90 -13.81
C LEU A 266 4.91 1.85 -15.22
N ILE A 267 5.44 0.70 -15.61
CA ILE A 267 6.07 0.54 -16.92
C ILE A 267 5.38 -0.54 -17.72
N GLU A 268 5.26 -0.29 -19.02
CA GLU A 268 4.97 -1.33 -19.99
C GLU A 268 6.04 -1.36 -21.07
N THR A 269 6.26 -2.52 -21.67
CA THR A 269 7.18 -2.65 -22.79
C THR A 269 6.55 -3.57 -23.81
N MET A 270 6.24 -2.98 -24.96
CA MET A 270 5.47 -3.60 -26.02
C MET A 270 6.33 -3.69 -27.27
N LEU A 271 6.09 -4.72 -28.06
CA LEU A 271 6.58 -4.81 -29.43
C LEU A 271 5.52 -4.24 -30.36
N TRP A 272 5.96 -3.37 -31.25
CA TRP A 272 5.19 -2.87 -32.38
C TRP A 272 5.73 -3.47 -33.66
N GLN A 273 4.84 -3.93 -34.54
CA GLN A 273 5.17 -4.42 -35.87
C GLN A 273 4.11 -4.00 -36.89
N SER A 274 4.54 -3.84 -38.14
CA SER A 274 3.67 -3.44 -39.26
C SER A 274 2.78 -4.59 -39.79
N ARG A 275 3.07 -5.85 -39.48
CA ARG A 275 2.26 -6.99 -39.93
C ARG A 275 1.00 -7.14 -39.07
N PRO A 276 -0.13 -7.65 -39.60
CA PRO A 276 -1.31 -7.97 -38.80
C PRO A 276 -1.09 -9.24 -37.96
N TYR A 277 -1.64 -9.25 -36.74
CA TYR A 277 -1.73 -10.41 -35.84
C TYR A 277 -3.10 -10.31 -35.13
N PRO A 278 -3.74 -11.45 -34.79
CA PRO A 278 -5.15 -11.49 -34.40
C PRO A 278 -5.56 -10.64 -33.18
N SER A 279 -4.62 -10.18 -32.36
CA SER A 279 -4.86 -9.43 -31.11
C SER A 279 -4.20 -8.04 -31.10
N PHE A 280 -4.07 -7.39 -32.26
CA PHE A 280 -3.48 -6.06 -32.39
C PHE A 280 -4.51 -4.92 -32.39
N CYS A 281 -4.21 -3.87 -31.63
CA CYS A 281 -4.68 -2.52 -31.93
C CYS A 281 -3.45 -1.68 -32.30
N ASN A 282 -3.49 -1.01 -33.45
CA ASN A 282 -2.43 -0.12 -33.93
C ASN A 282 -1.03 -0.76 -34.02
N GLY A 283 -0.93 -2.08 -34.27
CA GLY A 283 0.33 -2.81 -34.47
C GLY A 283 1.07 -3.24 -33.19
N TYR A 284 0.51 -2.97 -31.99
CA TYR A 284 1.10 -3.38 -30.72
C TYR A 284 0.69 -4.80 -30.31
N VAL A 285 1.67 -5.64 -29.98
CA VAL A 285 1.49 -7.03 -29.55
C VAL A 285 0.88 -7.10 -28.15
N LEU A 286 -0.23 -7.84 -28.02
CA LEU A 286 -0.94 -8.10 -26.75
C LEU A 286 -1.31 -6.82 -25.99
N ILE A 287 -1.73 -5.78 -26.72
CA ILE A 287 -1.99 -4.45 -26.17
C ILE A 287 -3.06 -4.48 -25.07
N ASN A 288 -4.10 -5.29 -25.21
CA ASN A 288 -5.18 -5.36 -24.23
C ASN A 288 -4.68 -5.93 -22.90
N GLU A 289 -3.83 -6.95 -22.96
CA GLU A 289 -3.22 -7.61 -21.81
C GLU A 289 -2.22 -6.67 -21.11
N HIS A 290 -1.44 -5.92 -21.89
CA HIS A 290 -0.57 -4.85 -21.38
C HIS A 290 -1.38 -3.77 -20.65
N LEU A 291 -2.45 -3.26 -21.27
CA LEU A 291 -3.30 -2.24 -20.67
C LEU A 291 -4.06 -2.75 -19.44
N GLN A 292 -4.47 -4.03 -19.42
CA GLN A 292 -5.11 -4.64 -18.26
C GLN A 292 -4.14 -4.76 -17.08
N ARG A 293 -2.89 -5.22 -17.32
CA ARG A 293 -1.87 -5.28 -16.26
C ARG A 293 -1.53 -3.89 -15.73
N LEU A 294 -1.40 -2.91 -16.62
CA LEU A 294 -1.17 -1.52 -16.25
C LEU A 294 -2.32 -0.96 -15.42
N LYS A 295 -3.58 -1.21 -15.82
CA LYS A 295 -4.79 -0.84 -15.06
C LYS A 295 -4.79 -1.45 -13.66
N ASN A 296 -4.55 -2.76 -13.54
CA ASN A 296 -4.54 -3.44 -12.25
C ASN A 296 -3.47 -2.86 -11.31
N SER A 297 -2.28 -2.57 -11.85
CA SER A 297 -1.20 -1.95 -11.06
C SER A 297 -1.52 -0.50 -10.69
N ALA A 298 -2.17 0.23 -11.59
CA ALA A 298 -2.60 1.60 -11.32
C ALA A 298 -3.66 1.66 -10.22
N GLU A 299 -4.63 0.76 -10.24
CA GLU A 299 -5.62 0.62 -9.17
C GLU A 299 -4.99 0.18 -7.84
N TYR A 300 -4.03 -0.74 -7.89
CA TYR A 300 -3.34 -1.23 -6.69
C TYR A 300 -2.58 -0.11 -5.96
N PHE A 301 -1.85 0.74 -6.70
CA PHE A 301 -1.01 1.82 -6.17
C PHE A 301 -1.66 3.21 -6.19
N GLY A 302 -2.90 3.35 -6.66
CA GLY A 302 -3.59 4.63 -6.76
C GLY A 302 -3.02 5.60 -7.80
N PHE A 303 -2.59 5.09 -8.96
CA PHE A 303 -2.22 5.93 -10.11
C PHE A 303 -3.48 6.34 -10.89
N VAL A 304 -3.50 7.56 -11.41
CA VAL A 304 -4.55 7.98 -12.36
C VAL A 304 -4.35 7.23 -13.67
N TYR A 305 -5.32 6.40 -14.04
CA TYR A 305 -5.32 5.63 -15.28
C TYR A 305 -6.46 6.07 -16.20
N LYS A 306 -6.12 6.49 -17.42
CA LYS A 306 -7.07 6.85 -18.48
C LYS A 306 -6.71 6.07 -19.73
N ARG A 307 -7.50 5.04 -20.04
CA ARG A 307 -7.21 4.08 -21.13
C ARG A 307 -7.13 4.79 -22.48
N GLU A 308 -8.03 5.73 -22.70
CA GLU A 308 -8.21 6.48 -23.94
C GLU A 308 -6.97 7.35 -24.23
N ASN A 309 -6.48 8.06 -23.21
CA ASN A 309 -5.26 8.87 -23.30
C ASN A 309 -4.03 8.02 -23.68
N ILE A 310 -3.92 6.83 -23.08
CA ILE A 310 -2.82 5.91 -23.37
C ILE A 310 -2.90 5.39 -24.80
N LEU A 311 -4.09 4.96 -25.25
CA LEU A 311 -4.31 4.47 -26.60
C LEU A 311 -4.05 5.57 -27.65
N ALA A 312 -4.50 6.79 -27.41
CA ALA A 312 -4.25 7.94 -28.29
C ALA A 312 -2.75 8.23 -28.41
N ALA A 313 -2.01 8.25 -27.30
CA ALA A 313 -0.56 8.45 -27.31
C ALA A 313 0.19 7.34 -28.06
N LEU A 314 -0.20 6.08 -27.85
CA LEU A 314 0.39 4.94 -28.55
C LEU A 314 0.08 4.95 -30.06
N ALA A 315 -1.13 5.34 -30.45
CA ALA A 315 -1.54 5.47 -31.85
C ALA A 315 -0.76 6.60 -32.55
N ALA A 316 -0.66 7.77 -31.93
CA ALA A 316 0.11 8.90 -32.45
C ALA A 316 1.60 8.55 -32.63
N MET A 317 2.16 7.73 -31.72
CA MET A 317 3.52 7.22 -31.86
C MET A 317 3.66 6.20 -32.99
N ALA A 318 2.70 5.26 -33.10
CA ALA A 318 2.69 4.25 -34.15
C ALA A 318 2.62 4.85 -35.56
N GLY A 319 1.91 5.98 -35.73
CA GLY A 319 1.86 6.72 -36.99
C GLY A 319 3.21 7.26 -37.48
N ARG A 320 4.25 7.28 -36.62
CA ARG A 320 5.61 7.71 -36.96
C ARG A 320 6.56 6.56 -37.30
N PHE A 321 6.12 5.31 -37.12
CA PHE A 321 6.97 4.14 -37.34
C PHE A 321 7.02 3.73 -38.80
N LYS A 322 8.21 3.28 -39.23
CA LYS A 322 8.43 2.69 -40.56
C LYS A 322 8.13 1.18 -40.53
N ARG A 323 8.28 0.47 -41.64
CA ARG A 323 8.06 -1.00 -41.74
C ARG A 323 8.91 -1.88 -40.80
N SER A 324 9.87 -1.31 -40.06
CA SER A 324 10.70 -2.03 -39.08
C SER A 324 9.93 -2.33 -37.78
N ALA A 325 10.40 -3.31 -36.99
CA ALA A 325 9.85 -3.55 -35.67
C ALA A 325 10.39 -2.54 -34.64
N TYR A 326 9.55 -2.12 -33.70
CA TYR A 326 9.93 -1.19 -32.63
C TYR A 326 9.60 -1.78 -31.26
N ARG A 327 10.49 -1.60 -30.30
CA ARG A 327 10.21 -1.80 -28.88
C ARG A 327 9.81 -0.46 -28.29
N VAL A 328 8.60 -0.37 -27.76
CA VAL A 328 8.06 0.83 -27.14
C VAL A 328 7.95 0.62 -25.65
N ARG A 329 8.68 1.43 -24.87
CA ARG A 329 8.56 1.48 -23.42
C ARG A 329 7.59 2.59 -23.05
N LEU A 330 6.55 2.27 -22.30
CA LEU A 330 5.59 3.21 -21.74
C LEU A 330 5.88 3.40 -20.26
N LEU A 331 5.87 4.64 -19.79
CA LEU A 331 5.89 5.01 -18.38
C LEU A 331 4.60 5.77 -18.05
N LEU A 332 3.90 5.32 -17.01
CA LEU A 332 2.74 6.00 -16.43
C LEU A 332 3.15 6.60 -15.09
N PHE A 333 2.94 7.91 -14.95
CA PHE A 333 3.18 8.68 -13.73
C PHE A 333 1.94 8.68 -12.83
N LYS A 334 2.11 8.92 -11.52
CA LYS A 334 1.04 8.81 -10.51
C LYS A 334 -0.14 9.77 -10.79
N ASP A 335 0.13 10.92 -11.39
CA ASP A 335 -0.84 11.93 -11.82
C ASP A 335 -1.55 11.62 -13.15
N GLY A 336 -1.16 10.52 -13.82
CA GLY A 336 -1.70 10.11 -15.12
C GLY A 336 -0.91 10.67 -16.30
N GLY A 337 0.20 11.37 -16.07
CA GLY A 337 1.16 11.70 -17.12
C GLY A 337 1.71 10.44 -17.79
N ILE A 338 2.01 10.51 -19.09
CA ILE A 338 2.51 9.39 -19.88
C ILE A 338 3.78 9.81 -20.61
N LYS A 339 4.80 8.95 -20.57
CA LYS A 339 6.00 9.07 -21.41
C LYS A 339 6.18 7.79 -22.23
N LEU A 340 6.45 7.95 -23.52
CA LEU A 340 6.72 6.85 -24.43
C LEU A 340 8.15 6.95 -24.97
N GLU A 341 8.87 5.83 -24.95
CA GLU A 341 10.27 5.72 -25.36
C GLU A 341 10.40 4.61 -26.42
N PRO A 342 10.34 4.96 -27.72
CA PRO A 342 10.50 3.99 -28.80
C PRO A 342 11.98 3.69 -29.05
N SER A 343 12.27 2.47 -29.46
CA SER A 343 13.60 2.04 -29.90
C SER A 343 13.45 1.00 -31.00
N LEU A 344 14.33 1.02 -32.01
CA LEU A 344 14.33 -0.03 -33.04
C LEU A 344 14.55 -1.39 -32.39
N PHE A 345 13.73 -2.37 -32.77
CA PHE A 345 13.85 -3.74 -32.30
C PHE A 345 14.48 -4.61 -33.39
N GLN A 346 15.61 -5.21 -33.05
CA GLN A 346 16.27 -6.22 -33.86
C GLN A 346 16.19 -7.56 -33.13
N SER A 347 15.61 -8.57 -33.78
CA SER A 347 15.65 -9.93 -33.26
C SER A 347 17.09 -10.44 -33.29
N ARG A 348 17.55 -11.00 -32.17
CA ARG A 348 18.82 -11.75 -32.18
C ARG A 348 18.64 -13.02 -33.00
N ARG A 349 19.65 -13.32 -33.83
CA ARG A 349 19.74 -14.56 -34.60
C ARG A 349 20.67 -15.59 -33.96
N ASP A 350 21.22 -15.29 -32.78
CA ASP A 350 22.11 -16.18 -32.03
C ASP A 350 21.40 -17.53 -31.77
N THR A 351 22.04 -18.63 -32.17
CA THR A 351 21.49 -19.98 -32.03
C THR A 351 21.76 -20.60 -30.66
N GLU A 352 22.78 -20.12 -29.94
CA GLU A 352 23.16 -20.61 -28.60
C GLU A 352 23.16 -19.50 -27.55
N LEU A 353 21.96 -19.18 -27.05
CA LEU A 353 21.79 -18.22 -25.96
C LEU A 353 21.99 -18.90 -24.60
N LYS A 354 22.74 -18.25 -23.72
CA LYS A 354 23.13 -18.78 -22.41
C LYS A 354 22.50 -17.99 -21.28
N ALA A 355 22.05 -18.67 -20.23
CA ALA A 355 21.55 -18.04 -19.01
C ALA A 355 22.25 -18.65 -17.78
N TYR A 356 22.28 -17.91 -16.67
CA TYR A 356 22.78 -18.41 -15.39
C TYR A 356 21.81 -18.11 -14.25
N LEU A 357 21.93 -18.87 -13.16
CA LEU A 357 21.18 -18.61 -11.93
C LEU A 357 21.90 -17.55 -11.10
N SER A 358 21.24 -16.41 -10.88
CA SER A 358 21.74 -15.31 -10.05
C SER A 358 22.02 -15.78 -8.62
N ALA A 359 23.06 -15.23 -8.01
CA ALA A 359 23.33 -15.41 -6.59
C ALA A 359 22.44 -14.52 -5.71
N LYS A 360 21.87 -13.45 -6.28
CA LYS A 360 20.94 -12.57 -5.58
C LYS A 360 19.59 -13.29 -5.39
N ARG A 361 18.89 -12.99 -4.30
CA ARG A 361 17.58 -13.56 -3.96
C ARG A 361 16.51 -12.48 -3.94
N THR A 362 15.34 -12.78 -4.49
CA THR A 362 14.14 -11.94 -4.35
C THR A 362 13.39 -12.32 -3.07
N GLN A 363 12.45 -11.47 -2.63
CA GLN A 363 11.60 -11.74 -1.47
C GLN A 363 10.16 -11.94 -1.92
N ALA A 364 9.59 -13.13 -1.77
CA ALA A 364 8.28 -13.45 -2.32
C ALA A 364 7.12 -12.58 -1.80
N GLN A 365 7.32 -11.89 -0.67
CA GLN A 365 6.36 -10.97 -0.07
C GLN A 365 6.47 -9.52 -0.58
N GLU A 366 7.48 -9.19 -1.40
CA GLU A 366 7.68 -7.84 -1.92
C GLU A 366 6.64 -7.50 -3.02
N PRO A 367 5.70 -6.57 -2.80
CA PRO A 367 4.65 -6.27 -3.78
C PRO A 367 5.19 -5.81 -5.13
N PHE A 368 6.35 -5.15 -5.19
CA PHE A 368 6.93 -4.69 -6.45
C PHE A 368 7.29 -5.82 -7.43
N LEU A 369 7.37 -7.07 -6.98
CA LEU A 369 7.59 -8.23 -7.87
C LEU A 369 6.34 -8.57 -8.70
N TYR A 370 5.15 -8.22 -8.21
CA TYR A 370 3.87 -8.55 -8.83
C TYR A 370 3.37 -7.46 -9.80
N HIS A 371 4.09 -6.33 -9.83
CA HIS A 371 3.75 -5.16 -10.63
C HIS A 371 4.93 -4.71 -11.47
N LYS A 372 4.68 -4.39 -12.75
CA LYS A 372 5.74 -3.94 -13.64
C LYS A 372 6.04 -2.46 -13.39
N THR A 373 7.07 -2.19 -12.58
CA THR A 373 7.42 -0.82 -12.15
C THR A 373 8.87 -0.48 -12.46
N THR A 374 9.27 0.77 -12.19
CA THR A 374 10.68 1.18 -12.16
C THR A 374 11.43 0.74 -10.89
N CYS A 375 10.76 0.19 -9.87
CA CYS A 375 11.38 -0.39 -8.68
C CYS A 375 11.93 -1.79 -9.00
N ARG A 376 13.06 -1.83 -9.72
CA ARG A 376 13.65 -3.06 -10.25
C ARG A 376 15.18 -3.05 -10.20
N LYS A 377 15.74 -2.38 -9.19
CA LYS A 377 17.19 -2.19 -9.01
C LYS A 377 17.97 -3.50 -9.07
N ILE A 378 17.52 -4.52 -8.33
CA ILE A 378 18.13 -5.86 -8.30
C ILE A 378 18.21 -6.50 -9.71
N TYR A 379 17.12 -6.39 -10.47
CA TYR A 379 17.02 -6.91 -11.83
C TYR A 379 17.90 -6.15 -12.81
N ASP A 380 17.89 -4.81 -12.75
CA ASP A 380 18.66 -3.97 -13.67
C ASP A 380 20.17 -4.11 -13.46
N GLU A 381 20.62 -4.21 -12.21
CA GLU A 381 22.03 -4.46 -11.87
C GLU A 381 22.48 -5.84 -12.37
N GLU A 382 21.72 -6.90 -12.08
CA GLU A 382 22.11 -8.25 -12.48
C GLU A 382 21.99 -8.44 -14.00
N TYR A 383 21.02 -7.78 -14.66
CA TYR A 383 20.93 -7.78 -16.11
C TYR A 383 22.15 -7.11 -16.75
N LYS A 384 22.58 -5.93 -16.25
CA LYS A 384 23.81 -5.28 -16.73
C LYS A 384 25.03 -6.18 -16.53
N ARG A 385 25.14 -6.84 -15.37
CA ARG A 385 26.21 -7.80 -15.09
C ARG A 385 26.17 -8.99 -16.05
N CYS A 386 25.00 -9.58 -16.22
CA CYS A 386 24.74 -10.69 -17.14
C CYS A 386 25.20 -10.37 -18.56
N ARG A 387 24.82 -9.19 -19.08
CA ARG A 387 25.20 -8.73 -20.42
C ARG A 387 26.71 -8.54 -20.57
N ARG A 388 27.40 -8.08 -19.54
CA ARG A 388 28.87 -7.90 -19.53
C ARG A 388 29.61 -9.24 -19.59
N LEU A 389 29.05 -10.26 -18.95
CA LEU A 389 29.59 -11.63 -18.92
C LEU A 389 29.21 -12.47 -20.16
N GLY A 390 28.62 -11.86 -21.20
CA GLY A 390 28.23 -12.57 -22.43
C GLY A 390 26.92 -13.36 -22.35
N PHE A 391 26.31 -13.47 -21.17
CA PHE A 391 25.04 -14.17 -21.01
C PHE A 391 23.85 -13.38 -21.59
N TYR A 392 22.84 -14.12 -22.05
CA TYR A 392 21.57 -13.58 -22.49
C TYR A 392 20.78 -12.99 -21.33
N GLU A 393 20.63 -13.76 -20.24
CA GLU A 393 19.80 -13.40 -19.09
C GLU A 393 20.25 -14.07 -17.78
N ALA A 394 19.92 -13.44 -16.66
CA ALA A 394 20.06 -14.01 -15.33
C ALA A 394 18.69 -14.45 -14.81
N ILE A 395 18.57 -15.70 -14.37
CA ILE A 395 17.39 -16.27 -13.71
C ILE A 395 17.51 -16.05 -12.21
N PHE A 396 16.41 -15.74 -11.54
CA PHE A 396 16.36 -15.50 -10.10
C PHE A 396 15.66 -16.63 -9.35
N ALA A 397 15.98 -16.70 -8.06
CA ALA A 397 15.25 -17.50 -7.08
C ALA A 397 14.88 -16.61 -5.88
N ASN A 398 13.80 -16.95 -5.19
CA ASN A 398 13.38 -16.26 -3.97
C ASN A 398 14.15 -16.74 -2.73
N GLU A 399 13.84 -16.19 -1.56
CA GLU A 399 14.48 -16.52 -0.28
C GLU A 399 14.38 -18.00 0.12
N LYS A 400 13.44 -18.76 -0.48
CA LYS A 400 13.22 -20.19 -0.26
C LYS A 400 13.92 -21.07 -1.31
N GLY A 401 14.64 -20.47 -2.26
CA GLY A 401 15.29 -21.18 -3.36
C GLY A 401 14.36 -21.55 -4.52
N GLU A 402 13.11 -21.10 -4.50
CA GLU A 402 12.16 -21.33 -5.59
C GLU A 402 12.48 -20.40 -6.76
N ILE A 403 12.54 -20.93 -7.98
CA ILE A 403 12.77 -20.14 -9.20
C ILE A 403 11.62 -19.15 -9.41
N THR A 404 11.96 -17.92 -9.75
CA THR A 404 10.97 -16.85 -9.98
C THR A 404 10.88 -16.50 -11.46
N GLU A 405 11.78 -15.64 -11.93
CA GLU A 405 11.79 -15.08 -13.27
C GLU A 405 13.20 -14.68 -13.71
N GLY A 406 13.37 -14.31 -14.98
CA GLY A 406 14.55 -13.64 -15.48
C GLY A 406 14.48 -12.13 -15.27
N ALA A 407 15.58 -11.42 -15.50
CA ALA A 407 15.61 -9.96 -15.30
C ALA A 407 14.62 -9.16 -16.17
N ILE A 408 14.30 -9.65 -17.36
CA ILE A 408 13.32 -9.06 -18.28
C ILE A 408 12.34 -10.10 -18.85
N SER A 409 12.28 -11.30 -18.26
CA SER A 409 11.53 -12.43 -18.82
C SER A 409 10.93 -13.35 -17.76
N ASN A 410 9.95 -14.17 -18.12
CA ASN A 410 9.50 -15.30 -17.31
C ASN A 410 10.16 -16.60 -17.77
N VAL A 411 10.23 -17.58 -16.88
CA VAL A 411 10.90 -18.87 -17.09
C VAL A 411 9.89 -19.97 -17.38
N PHE A 412 10.21 -20.80 -18.38
CA PHE A 412 9.53 -22.06 -18.67
C PHE A 412 10.57 -23.17 -18.81
N ILE A 413 10.25 -24.38 -18.36
CA ILE A 413 11.07 -25.57 -18.59
C ILE A 413 10.25 -26.68 -19.23
N ARG A 414 10.90 -27.46 -20.11
CA ARG A 414 10.38 -28.74 -20.58
C ARG A 414 11.03 -29.87 -19.79
N LYS A 415 10.22 -30.69 -19.13
CA LYS A 415 10.68 -31.83 -18.32
C LYS A 415 9.67 -32.97 -18.41
N ASN A 416 10.13 -34.20 -18.68
CA ASN A 416 9.30 -35.40 -18.79
C ASN A 416 8.06 -35.21 -19.70
N GLY A 417 8.26 -34.61 -20.89
CA GLY A 417 7.18 -34.33 -21.85
C GLY A 417 6.25 -33.16 -21.50
N GLY A 418 6.28 -32.62 -20.28
CA GLY A 418 5.47 -31.47 -19.85
C GLY A 418 6.20 -30.13 -19.92
N LEU A 419 5.43 -29.04 -20.05
CA LEU A 419 5.94 -27.65 -19.96
C LEU A 419 5.50 -27.02 -18.64
N TYR A 420 6.45 -26.49 -17.87
CA TYR A 420 6.21 -25.95 -16.54
C TYR A 420 6.72 -24.52 -16.41
N THR A 421 6.05 -23.71 -15.60
CA THR A 421 6.51 -22.36 -15.22
C THR A 421 6.25 -22.13 -13.72
N PRO A 422 7.09 -21.34 -13.02
CA PRO A 422 6.83 -21.01 -11.62
C PRO A 422 5.48 -20.31 -11.42
N PRO A 423 4.70 -20.64 -10.38
CA PRO A 423 3.47 -19.94 -10.06
C PRO A 423 3.78 -18.54 -9.51
N VAL A 424 2.91 -17.57 -9.78
CA VAL A 424 3.10 -16.16 -9.39
C VAL A 424 3.39 -15.98 -7.88
N ARG A 425 2.82 -16.86 -7.03
CA ARG A 425 3.05 -16.87 -5.57
C ARG A 425 4.53 -17.02 -5.14
N CYS A 426 5.42 -17.47 -6.04
CA CYS A 426 6.86 -17.54 -5.80
C CYS A 426 7.53 -16.15 -5.81
N GLY A 427 6.82 -15.07 -6.17
CA GLY A 427 7.37 -13.71 -6.25
C GLY A 427 7.94 -13.40 -7.63
N LEU A 428 7.09 -13.47 -8.65
CA LEU A 428 7.42 -13.05 -10.01
C LEU A 428 6.29 -12.24 -10.65
N LEU A 429 6.65 -11.46 -11.67
CA LEU A 429 5.68 -10.73 -12.46
C LEU A 429 4.83 -11.68 -13.30
N ASP A 430 3.51 -11.54 -13.26
CA ASP A 430 2.63 -12.22 -14.20
C ASP A 430 2.75 -11.59 -15.60
N GLY A 431 3.75 -12.04 -16.35
CA GLY A 431 4.07 -11.53 -17.68
C GLY A 431 2.91 -11.69 -18.66
N VAL A 432 2.64 -10.65 -19.45
CA VAL A 432 1.60 -10.67 -20.48
C VAL A 432 1.76 -11.87 -21.43
N TYR A 433 2.99 -12.16 -21.88
CA TYR A 433 3.24 -13.31 -22.77
C TYR A 433 3.15 -14.65 -22.02
N ARG A 434 3.61 -14.71 -20.76
CA ARG A 434 3.45 -15.88 -19.88
C ARG A 434 1.96 -16.23 -19.73
N ARG A 435 1.13 -15.24 -19.42
CA ARG A 435 -0.32 -15.36 -19.31
C ARG A 435 -0.94 -15.83 -20.63
N TYR A 436 -0.57 -15.21 -21.74
CA TYR A 436 -1.02 -15.65 -23.07
C TYR A 436 -0.69 -17.13 -23.32
N MET A 437 0.54 -17.57 -23.01
CA MET A 437 0.91 -18.98 -23.17
C MET A 437 0.10 -19.92 -22.30
N LEU A 438 -0.10 -19.58 -21.01
CA LEU A 438 -0.88 -20.39 -20.06
C LEU A 438 -2.35 -20.55 -20.47
N TYR A 439 -2.98 -19.47 -20.95
CA TYR A 439 -4.44 -19.44 -21.17
C TYR A 439 -4.87 -19.54 -22.64
N SER A 440 -3.93 -19.54 -23.60
CA SER A 440 -4.27 -19.71 -25.02
C SER A 440 -4.77 -21.11 -25.40
N GLY A 441 -4.63 -22.09 -24.51
CA GLY A 441 -4.96 -23.50 -24.77
C GLY A 441 -4.04 -24.21 -25.77
N ARG A 442 -3.06 -23.50 -26.36
CA ARG A 442 -2.16 -24.03 -27.38
C ARG A 442 -1.11 -25.01 -26.85
N PHE A 443 -0.78 -24.91 -25.57
CA PHE A 443 0.25 -25.71 -24.93
C PHE A 443 -0.28 -26.20 -23.57
N PRO A 444 -0.08 -27.48 -23.20
CA PRO A 444 -0.46 -27.99 -21.89
C PRO A 444 0.56 -27.55 -20.83
N ILE A 445 0.50 -26.27 -20.46
CA ILE A 445 1.41 -25.66 -19.49
C ILE A 445 0.82 -25.78 -18.10
N LYS A 446 1.63 -26.22 -17.13
CA LYS A 446 1.24 -26.27 -15.72
C LYS A 446 2.13 -25.37 -14.87
N GLU A 447 1.51 -24.64 -13.95
CA GLU A 447 2.27 -23.96 -12.91
C GLU A 447 2.82 -24.99 -11.92
N LYS A 448 4.13 -24.92 -11.63
CA LYS A 448 4.81 -25.80 -10.68
C LYS A 448 5.92 -25.01 -9.98
N VAL A 449 6.06 -25.16 -8.66
CA VAL A 449 7.22 -24.61 -7.95
C VAL A 449 8.46 -25.32 -8.47
N LEU A 450 9.43 -24.56 -8.98
CA LEU A 450 10.65 -25.08 -9.57
C LEU A 450 11.84 -24.72 -8.70
N PHE A 451 12.85 -25.59 -8.67
CA PHE A 451 14.12 -25.35 -7.97
C PHE A 451 15.30 -25.37 -8.95
N LYS A 452 16.51 -25.12 -8.45
CA LYS A 452 17.74 -25.13 -9.26
C LYS A 452 17.92 -26.45 -10.01
N GLU A 453 17.63 -27.56 -9.36
CA GLU A 453 17.74 -28.91 -9.90
C GLU A 453 16.74 -29.14 -11.03
N ASP A 454 15.59 -28.48 -11.03
CA ASP A 454 14.64 -28.53 -12.15
C ASP A 454 15.18 -27.83 -13.38
N LEU A 455 15.94 -26.73 -13.23
CA LEU A 455 16.60 -26.06 -14.35
C LEU A 455 17.74 -26.92 -14.91
N ILE A 456 18.56 -27.53 -14.05
CA ILE A 456 19.69 -28.38 -14.47
C ILE A 456 19.20 -29.62 -15.24
N ASN A 457 18.12 -30.26 -14.75
CA ASN A 457 17.57 -31.47 -15.34
C ASN A 457 16.49 -31.21 -16.39
N ALA A 458 16.28 -29.95 -16.80
CA ALA A 458 15.32 -29.62 -17.86
C ALA A 458 15.88 -30.05 -19.22
N GLY A 459 15.05 -30.70 -20.04
CA GLY A 459 15.42 -30.98 -21.43
C GLY A 459 15.55 -29.68 -22.24
N GLU A 460 14.71 -28.69 -21.94
CA GLU A 460 14.78 -27.36 -22.55
C GLU A 460 14.39 -26.28 -21.54
N ILE A 461 15.08 -25.14 -21.59
CA ILE A 461 14.74 -23.94 -20.82
C ILE A 461 14.37 -22.85 -21.80
N TYR A 462 13.25 -22.17 -21.53
CA TYR A 462 12.80 -21.04 -22.31
C TYR A 462 12.62 -19.81 -21.43
N LEU A 463 13.06 -18.68 -21.95
CA LEU A 463 12.84 -17.36 -21.37
C LEU A 463 11.91 -16.58 -22.28
N THR A 464 10.94 -15.89 -21.70
CA THR A 464 9.92 -15.21 -22.50
C THR A 464 9.51 -13.83 -22.02
N ASN A 465 9.24 -12.95 -22.99
CA ASN A 465 8.51 -11.71 -22.79
C ASN A 465 7.75 -11.34 -24.08
N SER A 466 6.82 -10.38 -23.98
CA SER A 466 5.99 -9.97 -25.11
C SER A 466 6.77 -9.30 -26.26
N VAL A 467 8.03 -8.91 -26.03
CA VAL A 467 8.87 -8.29 -27.06
C VAL A 467 9.62 -9.33 -27.88
N ARG A 468 10.09 -10.41 -27.25
CA ARG A 468 10.98 -11.40 -27.86
C ARG A 468 10.31 -12.75 -28.09
N GLY A 469 9.09 -12.95 -27.59
CA GLY A 469 8.41 -14.24 -27.66
C GLY A 469 9.11 -15.27 -26.79
N LEU A 470 9.14 -16.52 -27.26
CA LEU A 470 9.78 -17.65 -26.59
C LEU A 470 11.23 -17.81 -27.07
N VAL A 471 12.19 -17.74 -26.16
CA VAL A 471 13.62 -17.84 -26.48
C VAL A 471 14.22 -19.04 -25.75
N LYS A 472 14.75 -20.01 -26.49
CA LYS A 472 15.45 -21.17 -25.92
C LYS A 472 16.82 -20.75 -25.41
N VAL A 473 17.19 -21.19 -24.21
CA VAL A 473 18.51 -20.94 -23.60
C VAL A 473 19.10 -22.23 -23.03
N ARG A 474 20.43 -22.27 -22.90
CA ARG A 474 21.14 -23.27 -22.09
C ARG A 474 21.52 -22.65 -20.74
N LEU A 475 21.37 -23.42 -19.67
CA LEU A 475 21.85 -23.04 -18.34
C LEU A 475 23.35 -23.33 -18.26
N GLU A 476 24.14 -22.34 -17.86
CA GLU A 476 25.56 -22.52 -17.56
C GLU A 476 25.83 -22.27 -16.08
N ALA A 477 26.70 -23.10 -15.51
CA ALA A 477 27.24 -22.87 -14.18
C ALA A 477 28.14 -21.64 -14.21
N LYS A 478 28.03 -20.81 -13.18
CA LYS A 478 28.93 -19.66 -13.00
C LYS A 478 30.30 -20.24 -12.64
N ASN A 479 31.29 -20.13 -13.53
CA ASN A 479 32.69 -20.25 -13.10
C ASN A 479 32.92 -19.08 -12.13
N HIS A 480 33.18 -19.42 -10.87
CA HIS A 480 33.20 -18.50 -9.74
C HIS A 480 34.28 -17.42 -9.88
#